data_AF-A0A961AU96-F1
#
_entry.id   AF-A0A961AU96-F1
#
_cell.length_a   1.000
_cell.length_b   1.000
_cell.length_c   1.000
_cell.angle_alpha   90.00
_cell.angle_beta   90.00
_cell.angle_gamma   90.00
#
_symmetry.space_group_name_H-M   'P 1'
#
loop_
_entity.id
_entity.type
_entity.pdbx_description
1 polymer ?
#
loop_
_entity_poly.entity_id
_entity_poly.type
_entity_poly.pdbx_seq_one_letter_code
_entity_poly.pdbx_strand_id
1 'polypeptide(L)'
;MKRVSVFFLGGFAMLSMTWAQDGAVDPAPNPEVAAVRNQFEEALVPIAAPWQKLREQYQARLAELQRDYVAKGDLATVLAVKGETTALDEGRASDLGQFPDLKAVQEIFLREKQRLGDEAAPKVETLMKAYAEALEKRQVELTKAGDIEAAEAVLKEGERIRRVIESGKGMAKETGLAFLEPVEAAAADTIPSSPAPAGGVNDPFQKKQWPDDLKIGPGVFGGNKEVVVIKPAEERGALPTIEIVPGTVIRDAALLVDDGKFLAERSLFDRSRLMVDLGGQFTATDCLFNACDIEKGGAWTRKFWSSLWSFENCVFARGFIKGWTMRRVGLKMDRCTIYDTTFDTLEYVADASNEVGKDGFMIEDTRFVNCRIPLSVLITTDDCYFENCEFIDDGESILGNRRVSVKLTVNEEKQPIPNSQGARFSITVEQKMMSDTGARLPHRYEGGRLAFETSN
;
A
#
# COMPACT_ATOMS: atom_id res chain seq x y z
N MET A 1 -10.51 0.19 -44.93
CA MET A 1 -11.35 -0.65 -44.05
C MET A 1 -11.98 0.23 -42.99
N LYS A 2 -13.32 0.19 -42.86
CA LYS A 2 -14.07 1.04 -41.93
C LYS A 2 -13.84 0.55 -40.49
N ARG A 3 -13.32 1.43 -39.63
CA ARG A 3 -13.31 1.21 -38.17
C ARG A 3 -14.74 1.36 -37.67
N VAL A 4 -15.29 0.28 -37.13
CA VAL A 4 -16.55 0.30 -36.37
C VAL A 4 -16.16 0.52 -34.92
N SER A 5 -16.47 1.70 -34.39
CA SER A 5 -16.35 2.00 -32.96
C SER A 5 -17.69 1.68 -32.29
N VAL A 6 -17.71 0.64 -31.46
CA VAL A 6 -18.86 0.32 -30.61
C VAL A 6 -18.65 1.05 -29.29
N PHE A 7 -19.54 1.99 -28.96
CA PHE A 7 -19.61 2.63 -27.65
C PHE A 7 -20.52 1.79 -26.74
N PHE A 8 -20.00 1.35 -25.59
CA PHE A 8 -20.83 0.86 -24.48
C PHE A 8 -20.85 1.91 -23.38
N LEU A 9 -22.07 2.33 -23.02
CA LEU A 9 -22.38 3.24 -21.92
C LEU A 9 -22.46 2.43 -20.62
N GLY A 10 -21.69 2.84 -19.60
CA GLY A 10 -21.91 2.47 -18.20
C GLY A 10 -20.76 1.71 -17.53
N GLY A 11 -19.89 2.45 -16.84
CA GLY A 11 -19.18 1.99 -15.63
C GLY A 11 -18.36 0.71 -15.72
N PHE A 12 -17.68 0.46 -16.84
CA PHE A 12 -16.81 -0.70 -17.02
C PHE A 12 -15.37 -0.22 -17.15
N ALA A 13 -14.57 -0.37 -16.08
CA ALA A 13 -13.12 -0.42 -16.28
C ALA A 13 -12.88 -1.68 -17.11
N MET A 14 -12.39 -1.53 -18.34
CA MET A 14 -11.85 -2.67 -19.08
C MET A 14 -10.95 -3.46 -18.13
N LEU A 15 -11.02 -4.78 -18.22
CA LEU A 15 -10.03 -5.69 -17.65
C LEU A 15 -8.69 -5.44 -18.39
N SER A 16 -8.09 -4.26 -18.25
CA SER A 16 -6.73 -4.03 -18.70
C SER A 16 -5.85 -4.68 -17.65
N MET A 17 -5.35 -5.88 -17.95
CA MET A 17 -4.27 -6.47 -17.19
C MET A 17 -3.07 -5.52 -17.33
N THR A 18 -2.87 -4.69 -16.31
CA THR A 18 -1.72 -3.78 -16.28
C THR A 18 -0.55 -4.57 -15.73
N TRP A 19 0.12 -5.27 -16.65
CA TRP A 19 1.38 -5.96 -16.40
C TRP A 19 2.45 -4.92 -16.08
N ALA A 20 2.74 -4.72 -14.80
CA ALA A 20 3.79 -3.81 -14.36
C ALA A 20 5.18 -4.41 -14.66
N GLN A 21 5.85 -3.91 -15.70
CA GLN A 21 7.29 -4.13 -15.92
C GLN A 21 8.13 -2.95 -15.40
N ASP A 22 9.40 -3.22 -15.12
CA ASP A 22 10.35 -2.32 -14.46
C ASP A 22 10.71 -1.07 -15.30
N GLY A 23 10.07 0.06 -14.99
CA GLY A 23 10.74 1.35 -14.72
C GLY A 23 11.65 2.04 -15.77
N ALA A 24 11.86 1.56 -16.99
CA ALA A 24 12.39 2.40 -18.06
C ALA A 24 11.30 3.39 -18.54
N VAL A 25 11.66 4.48 -19.24
CA VAL A 25 10.66 5.11 -20.14
C VAL A 25 10.26 3.98 -21.05
N ASP A 26 9.03 3.48 -20.93
CA ASP A 26 8.61 2.27 -21.65
C ASP A 26 8.86 2.57 -23.13
N PRO A 27 9.85 1.93 -23.79
CA PRO A 27 9.78 1.88 -25.22
C PRO A 27 8.41 1.29 -25.49
N ALA A 28 7.58 1.97 -26.30
CA ALA A 28 6.21 1.57 -26.56
C ALA A 28 6.17 0.03 -26.66
N PRO A 29 5.29 -0.64 -25.87
CA PRO A 29 5.40 -2.07 -25.60
C PRO A 29 5.69 -2.79 -26.90
N ASN A 30 6.79 -3.55 -26.92
CA ASN A 30 7.29 -4.12 -28.17
C ASN A 30 6.10 -4.75 -28.92
N PRO A 31 5.81 -4.31 -30.15
CA PRO A 31 4.55 -4.66 -30.81
C PRO A 31 4.40 -6.17 -30.99
N GLU A 32 5.52 -6.90 -31.03
CA GLU A 32 5.55 -8.36 -31.12
C GLU A 32 5.13 -9.03 -29.81
N VAL A 33 5.61 -8.52 -28.67
CA VAL A 33 5.14 -8.98 -27.35
C VAL A 33 3.66 -8.65 -27.18
N ALA A 34 3.25 -7.43 -27.55
CA ALA A 34 1.86 -7.00 -27.45
C ALA A 34 0.92 -7.86 -28.31
N ALA A 35 1.33 -8.27 -29.52
CA ALA A 35 0.51 -9.10 -30.39
C ALA A 35 0.22 -10.48 -29.79
N VAL A 36 1.24 -11.17 -29.24
CA VAL A 36 1.05 -12.48 -28.59
C VAL A 36 0.26 -12.32 -27.28
N ARG A 37 0.53 -11.25 -26.52
CA ARG A 37 -0.20 -10.93 -25.28
C ARG A 37 -1.69 -10.71 -25.54
N ASN A 38 -2.06 -9.96 -26.58
CA ASN A 38 -3.46 -9.72 -26.90
C ASN A 38 -4.22 -11.03 -27.19
N GLN A 39 -3.58 -11.99 -27.87
CA GLN A 39 -4.21 -13.32 -28.12
C GLN A 39 -4.43 -14.09 -26.82
N PHE A 40 -3.47 -14.02 -25.89
CA PHE A 40 -3.59 -14.61 -24.56
C PHE A 40 -4.73 -13.96 -23.76
N GLU A 41 -4.82 -12.63 -23.76
CA GLU A 41 -5.87 -11.87 -23.07
C GLU A 41 -7.26 -12.17 -23.64
N GLU A 42 -7.40 -12.24 -24.97
CA GLU A 42 -8.64 -12.64 -25.64
C GLU A 42 -9.08 -14.06 -25.22
N ALA A 43 -8.13 -14.99 -25.09
CA ALA A 43 -8.41 -16.35 -24.66
C ALA A 43 -8.74 -16.48 -23.16
N LEU A 44 -8.34 -15.52 -22.32
CA LEU A 44 -8.71 -15.46 -20.91
C LEU A 44 -10.15 -15.00 -20.68
N VAL A 45 -10.71 -14.15 -21.56
CA VAL A 45 -12.07 -13.62 -21.44
C VAL A 45 -13.13 -14.72 -21.17
N PRO A 46 -13.23 -15.81 -21.95
CA PRO A 46 -14.21 -16.86 -21.69
C PRO A 46 -13.97 -17.64 -20.39
N ILE A 47 -12.73 -17.68 -19.89
CA ILE A 47 -12.40 -18.31 -18.59
C ILE A 47 -12.85 -17.42 -17.43
N ALA A 48 -12.76 -16.11 -17.58
CA ALA A 48 -13.17 -15.12 -16.58
C ALA A 48 -14.70 -14.85 -16.56
N ALA A 49 -15.42 -15.11 -17.66
CA ALA A 49 -16.85 -14.79 -17.77
C ALA A 49 -17.74 -15.41 -16.65
N PRO A 50 -17.56 -16.67 -16.22
CA PRO A 50 -18.34 -17.24 -15.11
C PRO A 50 -18.17 -16.48 -13.79
N TRP A 51 -16.97 -15.96 -13.53
CA TRP A 51 -16.65 -15.19 -12.34
C TRP A 51 -17.36 -13.84 -12.30
N GLN A 52 -17.35 -13.14 -13.43
CA GLN A 52 -18.09 -11.89 -13.58
C GLN A 52 -19.58 -12.12 -13.29
N LYS A 53 -20.16 -13.18 -13.88
CA LYS A 53 -21.55 -13.54 -13.64
C LYS A 53 -21.85 -13.85 -12.17
N LEU A 54 -20.96 -14.57 -11.47
CA LEU A 54 -21.10 -14.86 -10.04
C LEU A 54 -21.09 -13.56 -9.21
N ARG A 55 -20.20 -12.62 -9.53
CA ARG A 55 -20.12 -11.31 -8.86
C ARG A 55 -21.39 -10.50 -9.08
N GLU A 56 -21.90 -10.43 -10.30
CA GLU A 56 -23.15 -9.74 -10.63
C GLU A 56 -24.35 -10.34 -9.87
N GLN A 57 -24.43 -11.68 -9.79
CA GLN A 57 -25.46 -12.37 -9.01
C GLN A 57 -25.36 -12.06 -7.52
N TYR A 58 -24.14 -12.02 -6.97
CA TYR A 58 -23.93 -11.68 -5.57
C TYR A 58 -24.32 -10.23 -5.27
N GLN A 59 -23.88 -9.27 -6.09
CA GLN A 59 -24.28 -7.86 -5.98
C GLN A 59 -25.80 -7.67 -6.07
N ALA A 60 -26.46 -8.36 -7.00
CA ALA A 60 -27.91 -8.32 -7.12
C ALA A 60 -28.61 -8.84 -5.85
N ARG A 61 -28.08 -9.91 -5.24
CA ARG A 61 -28.60 -10.47 -3.99
C ARG A 61 -28.38 -9.55 -2.80
N LEU A 62 -27.22 -8.89 -2.71
CA LEU A 62 -26.95 -7.85 -1.70
C LEU A 62 -27.94 -6.68 -1.85
N ALA A 63 -28.19 -6.21 -3.08
CA ALA A 63 -29.14 -5.14 -3.34
C ALA A 63 -30.60 -5.52 -2.99
N GLU A 64 -30.99 -6.79 -3.14
CA GLU A 64 -32.27 -7.31 -2.67
C GLU A 64 -32.36 -7.32 -1.15
N LEU A 65 -31.36 -7.89 -0.45
CA LEU A 65 -31.30 -7.87 1.01
C LEU A 65 -31.36 -6.44 1.55
N GLN A 66 -30.62 -5.51 0.95
CA GLN A 66 -30.66 -4.11 1.34
C GLN A 66 -32.07 -3.53 1.26
N ARG A 67 -32.80 -3.79 0.15
CA ARG A 67 -34.19 -3.32 0.00
C ARG A 67 -35.11 -3.92 1.05
N ASP A 68 -34.98 -5.20 1.35
CA ASP A 68 -35.79 -5.89 2.36
C ASP A 68 -35.55 -5.33 3.77
N TYR A 69 -34.30 -5.09 4.16
CA TYR A 69 -33.99 -4.51 5.47
C TYR A 69 -34.37 -3.03 5.58
N VAL A 70 -34.29 -2.27 4.47
CA VAL A 70 -34.85 -0.91 4.42
C VAL A 70 -36.36 -0.95 4.67
N ALA A 71 -37.09 -1.87 4.04
CA ALA A 71 -38.54 -2.00 4.24
C ALA A 71 -38.90 -2.42 5.68
N LYS A 72 -38.04 -3.18 6.36
CA LYS A 72 -38.20 -3.59 7.76
C LYS A 72 -37.76 -2.53 8.78
N GLY A 73 -37.08 -1.46 8.34
CA GLY A 73 -36.50 -0.45 9.24
C GLY A 73 -35.27 -0.94 10.03
N ASP A 74 -34.57 -1.97 9.55
CA ASP A 74 -33.38 -2.52 10.21
C ASP A 74 -32.10 -1.83 9.73
N LEU A 75 -31.76 -0.70 10.38
CA LEU A 75 -30.60 0.11 10.01
C LEU A 75 -29.27 -0.66 10.17
N ALA A 76 -29.13 -1.49 11.21
CA ALA A 76 -27.89 -2.20 11.49
C ALA A 76 -27.53 -3.14 10.32
N THR A 77 -28.52 -3.91 9.86
CA THR A 77 -28.30 -4.83 8.74
C THR A 77 -28.12 -4.10 7.40
N VAL A 78 -28.79 -2.95 7.18
CA VAL A 78 -28.55 -2.11 5.99
C VAL A 78 -27.10 -1.61 5.94
N LEU A 79 -26.53 -1.20 7.08
CA LEU A 79 -25.12 -0.80 7.14
C LEU A 79 -24.18 -1.97 6.90
N ALA A 80 -24.49 -3.16 7.42
CA ALA A 80 -23.72 -4.38 7.18
C ALA A 80 -23.71 -4.75 5.68
N VAL A 81 -24.85 -4.68 4.99
CA VAL A 81 -24.92 -4.95 3.54
C VAL A 81 -24.11 -3.92 2.73
N LYS A 82 -24.10 -2.65 3.14
CA LYS A 82 -23.24 -1.63 2.51
C LYS A 82 -21.76 -1.89 2.75
N GLY A 83 -21.40 -2.31 3.97
CA GLY A 83 -20.06 -2.75 4.32
C GLY A 83 -19.61 -3.91 3.43
N GLU A 84 -20.47 -4.92 3.25
CA GLU A 84 -20.20 -6.05 2.36
C GLU A 84 -20.01 -5.63 0.90
N THR A 85 -20.88 -4.76 0.40
CA THR A 85 -20.79 -4.27 -0.99
C THR A 85 -19.45 -3.56 -1.21
N THR A 86 -19.04 -2.73 -0.25
CA THR A 86 -17.75 -2.03 -0.29
C THR A 86 -16.58 -3.01 -0.21
N ALA A 87 -16.63 -3.98 0.72
CA ALA A 87 -15.61 -5.01 0.85
C ALA A 87 -15.47 -5.86 -0.42
N LEU A 88 -16.57 -6.24 -1.06
CA LEU A 88 -16.60 -6.94 -2.34
C LEU A 88 -15.95 -6.12 -3.46
N ASP A 89 -16.22 -4.82 -3.52
CA ASP A 89 -15.66 -3.94 -4.54
C ASP A 89 -14.16 -3.70 -4.37
N GLU A 90 -13.69 -3.71 -3.12
CA GLU A 90 -12.28 -3.61 -2.75
C GLU A 90 -11.55 -4.96 -2.72
N GLY A 91 -12.24 -6.08 -2.90
CA GLY A 91 -11.67 -7.42 -2.83
C GLY A 91 -11.24 -7.86 -1.43
N ARG A 92 -11.84 -7.30 -0.38
CA ARG A 92 -11.55 -7.62 1.03
C ARG A 92 -12.58 -8.58 1.62
N ALA A 93 -12.16 -9.37 2.61
CA ALA A 93 -13.08 -10.10 3.47
C ALA A 93 -13.78 -9.15 4.44
N SER A 94 -15.02 -9.48 4.79
CA SER A 94 -15.80 -8.83 5.83
C SER A 94 -16.11 -9.82 6.96
N ASP A 95 -16.32 -9.29 8.17
CA ASP A 95 -16.84 -10.08 9.29
C ASP A 95 -18.36 -9.84 9.41
N LEU A 96 -19.13 -10.90 9.15
CA LEU A 96 -20.59 -10.89 9.15
C LEU A 96 -21.19 -11.67 10.33
N GLY A 97 -20.42 -11.95 11.38
CA GLY A 97 -20.79 -12.89 12.46
C GLY A 97 -22.15 -12.64 13.12
N GLN A 98 -22.67 -11.40 13.08
CA GLN A 98 -23.95 -11.01 13.69
C GLN A 98 -25.14 -11.01 12.71
N PHE A 99 -24.93 -11.23 11.41
CA PHE A 99 -25.95 -11.09 10.36
C PHE A 99 -26.16 -12.42 9.60
N PRO A 100 -27.02 -13.33 10.09
CA PRO A 100 -27.10 -14.71 9.58
C PRO A 100 -27.51 -14.81 8.11
N ASP A 101 -28.45 -13.97 7.67
CA ASP A 101 -28.91 -13.97 6.27
C ASP A 101 -27.79 -13.51 5.32
N LEU A 102 -27.01 -12.49 5.72
CA LEU A 102 -25.89 -11.97 4.93
C LEU A 102 -24.74 -12.98 4.87
N LYS A 103 -24.43 -13.62 6.01
CA LYS A 103 -23.46 -14.71 6.11
C LYS A 103 -23.83 -15.88 5.20
N ALA A 104 -25.10 -16.29 5.18
CA ALA A 104 -25.56 -17.37 4.32
C ALA A 104 -25.34 -17.07 2.82
N VAL A 105 -25.60 -15.83 2.38
CA VAL A 105 -25.33 -15.44 0.99
C VAL A 105 -23.82 -15.39 0.71
N GLN A 106 -23.01 -14.86 1.65
CA GLN A 106 -21.56 -14.83 1.51
C GLN A 106 -20.96 -16.25 1.41
N GLU A 107 -21.41 -17.19 2.24
CA GLU A 107 -20.95 -18.58 2.19
C GLU A 107 -21.24 -19.25 0.84
N ILE A 108 -22.42 -18.98 0.24
CA ILE A 108 -22.76 -19.46 -1.11
C ILE A 108 -21.80 -18.85 -2.13
N PHE A 109 -21.58 -17.53 -2.05
CA PHE A 109 -20.65 -16.83 -2.94
C PHE A 109 -19.23 -17.41 -2.84
N LEU A 110 -18.67 -17.55 -1.64
CA LEU A 110 -17.31 -18.06 -1.42
C LEU A 110 -17.16 -19.52 -1.89
N ARG A 111 -18.18 -20.36 -1.68
CA ARG A 111 -18.18 -21.75 -2.16
C ARG A 111 -18.17 -21.83 -3.68
N GLU A 112 -19.04 -21.08 -4.35
CA GLU A 112 -19.06 -21.02 -5.81
C GLU A 112 -17.79 -20.37 -6.38
N LYS A 113 -17.26 -19.35 -5.69
CA LYS A 113 -15.97 -18.72 -5.99
C LYS A 113 -14.87 -19.77 -6.02
N GLN A 114 -14.77 -20.58 -4.97
CA GLN A 114 -13.77 -21.66 -4.88
C GLN A 114 -13.96 -22.70 -5.98
N ARG A 115 -15.20 -23.19 -6.20
CA ARG A 115 -15.50 -24.17 -7.26
C ARG A 115 -15.09 -23.67 -8.65
N LEU A 116 -15.42 -22.41 -8.98
CA LEU A 116 -15.02 -21.79 -10.24
C LEU A 116 -13.50 -21.62 -10.34
N GLY A 117 -12.80 -21.44 -9.23
CA GLY A 117 -11.34 -21.38 -9.16
C GLY A 117 -10.70 -22.69 -9.52
N ASP A 118 -11.18 -23.77 -8.89
CA ASP A 118 -10.72 -25.13 -9.17
C ASP A 118 -10.98 -25.52 -10.64
N GLU A 119 -12.11 -25.10 -11.22
CA GLU A 119 -12.44 -25.35 -12.63
C GLU A 119 -11.63 -24.49 -13.63
N ALA A 120 -11.25 -23.28 -13.23
CA ALA A 120 -10.50 -22.34 -14.07
C ALA A 120 -9.00 -22.62 -14.04
N ALA A 121 -8.44 -23.01 -12.89
CA ALA A 121 -7.01 -23.23 -12.69
C ALA A 121 -6.33 -24.07 -13.80
N PRO A 122 -6.80 -25.28 -14.16
CA PRO A 122 -6.15 -26.08 -15.21
C PRO A 122 -6.27 -25.45 -16.60
N LYS A 123 -7.32 -24.67 -16.87
CA LYS A 123 -7.51 -23.96 -18.15
C LYS A 123 -6.53 -22.79 -18.26
N VAL A 124 -6.36 -22.03 -17.18
CA VAL A 124 -5.38 -20.93 -17.09
C VAL A 124 -3.96 -21.47 -17.25
N GLU A 125 -3.63 -22.58 -16.56
CA GLU A 125 -2.32 -23.21 -16.69
C GLU A 125 -2.04 -23.66 -18.13
N THR A 126 -3.02 -24.30 -18.78
CA THR A 126 -2.93 -24.71 -20.19
C THR A 126 -2.70 -23.50 -21.10
N LEU A 127 -3.41 -22.40 -20.84
CA LEU A 127 -3.30 -21.18 -21.63
C LEU A 127 -1.95 -20.48 -21.42
N MET A 128 -1.43 -20.47 -20.19
CA MET A 128 -0.10 -19.94 -19.86
C MET A 128 1.02 -20.73 -20.54
N LYS A 129 0.90 -22.06 -20.59
CA LYS A 129 1.83 -22.92 -21.35
C LYS A 129 1.78 -22.60 -22.84
N ALA A 130 0.58 -22.49 -23.42
CA ALA A 130 0.41 -22.10 -24.81
C ALA A 130 0.98 -20.70 -25.11
N TYR A 131 0.85 -19.76 -24.17
CA TYR A 131 1.44 -18.42 -24.29
C TYR A 131 2.97 -18.46 -24.30
N ALA A 132 3.58 -19.23 -23.37
CA ALA A 132 5.03 -19.42 -23.35
C ALA A 132 5.56 -20.05 -24.65
N GLU A 133 4.88 -21.07 -25.18
CA GLU A 133 5.22 -21.70 -26.46
C GLU A 133 5.09 -20.72 -27.64
N ALA A 134 4.05 -19.88 -27.65
CA ALA A 134 3.86 -18.87 -28.69
C ALA A 134 4.97 -17.81 -28.67
N LEU A 135 5.39 -17.36 -27.48
CA LEU A 135 6.54 -16.46 -27.31
C LEU A 135 7.83 -17.11 -27.82
N GLU A 136 8.08 -18.38 -27.49
CA GLU A 136 9.27 -19.10 -27.97
C GLU A 136 9.29 -19.23 -29.50
N LYS A 137 8.16 -19.59 -30.11
CA LYS A 137 8.04 -19.63 -31.57
C LYS A 137 8.31 -18.25 -32.18
N ARG A 138 7.74 -17.19 -31.60
CA ARG A 138 7.92 -15.82 -32.10
C ARG A 138 9.37 -15.36 -31.98
N GLN A 139 10.05 -15.69 -30.89
CA GLN A 139 11.48 -15.44 -30.70
C GLN A 139 12.32 -16.07 -31.82
N VAL A 140 12.06 -17.35 -32.17
CA VAL A 140 12.78 -18.04 -33.26
C VAL A 140 12.53 -17.38 -34.61
N GLU A 141 11.29 -16.96 -34.89
CA GLU A 141 10.95 -16.24 -36.14
C GLU A 141 11.68 -14.91 -36.26
N LEU A 142 11.68 -14.10 -35.20
CA LEU A 142 12.37 -12.80 -35.16
C LEU A 142 13.90 -12.95 -35.28
N THR A 143 14.46 -13.99 -34.64
CA THR A 143 15.89 -14.32 -34.76
C THR A 143 16.27 -14.68 -36.20
N LYS A 144 15.45 -15.50 -36.89
CA LYS A 144 15.67 -15.83 -38.30
C LYS A 144 15.53 -14.63 -39.23
N ALA A 145 14.67 -13.67 -38.87
CA ALA A 145 14.48 -12.42 -39.61
C ALA A 145 15.60 -11.38 -39.36
N GLY A 146 16.48 -11.61 -38.38
CA GLY A 146 17.55 -10.69 -38.00
C GLY A 146 17.11 -9.56 -37.08
N ASP A 147 15.89 -9.59 -36.55
CA ASP A 147 15.37 -8.60 -35.59
C ASP A 147 15.72 -9.02 -34.15
N ILE A 148 16.97 -8.76 -33.77
CA ILE A 148 17.54 -9.23 -32.50
C ILE A 148 16.93 -8.51 -31.29
N GLU A 149 16.64 -7.22 -31.41
CA GLU A 149 16.06 -6.42 -30.31
C GLU A 149 14.65 -6.92 -29.96
N ALA A 150 13.81 -7.18 -30.96
CA ALA A 150 12.49 -7.74 -30.72
C ALA A 150 12.56 -9.17 -30.20
N ALA A 151 13.49 -10.00 -30.71
CA ALA A 151 13.71 -11.35 -30.20
C ALA A 151 14.12 -11.36 -28.72
N GLU A 152 14.98 -10.43 -28.28
CA GLU A 152 15.39 -10.31 -26.87
C GLU A 152 14.22 -9.90 -25.96
N ALA A 153 13.38 -8.96 -26.41
CA ALA A 153 12.18 -8.55 -25.67
C ALA A 153 11.19 -9.71 -25.47
N VAL A 154 10.96 -10.50 -26.53
CA VAL A 154 10.11 -11.70 -26.49
C VAL A 154 10.72 -12.78 -25.57
N LEU A 155 12.03 -12.98 -25.61
CA LEU A 155 12.74 -13.91 -24.72
C LEU A 155 12.53 -13.54 -23.23
N LYS A 156 12.73 -12.27 -22.87
CA LYS A 156 12.56 -11.78 -21.49
C LYS A 156 11.14 -12.03 -20.98
N GLU A 157 10.13 -11.76 -21.81
CA GLU A 157 8.74 -12.06 -21.46
C GLU A 157 8.51 -13.58 -21.32
N GLY A 158 9.05 -14.39 -22.23
CA GLY A 158 8.95 -15.86 -22.17
C GLY A 158 9.56 -16.44 -20.89
N GLU A 159 10.74 -15.96 -20.48
CA GLU A 159 11.39 -16.36 -19.22
C GLU A 159 10.59 -15.94 -17.99
N ARG A 160 9.98 -14.75 -18.01
CA ARG A 160 9.06 -14.32 -16.95
C ARG A 160 7.89 -15.29 -16.83
N ILE A 161 7.20 -15.61 -17.92
CA ILE A 161 6.04 -16.52 -17.92
C ILE A 161 6.43 -17.93 -17.47
N ARG A 162 7.60 -18.45 -17.88
CA ARG A 162 8.08 -19.75 -17.39
C ARG A 162 8.30 -19.76 -15.88
N ARG A 163 8.91 -18.71 -15.30
CA ARG A 163 9.07 -18.59 -13.84
C ARG A 163 7.72 -18.63 -13.11
N VAL A 164 6.69 -17.99 -13.66
CA VAL A 164 5.32 -18.05 -13.10
C VAL A 164 4.79 -19.48 -13.11
N ILE A 165 4.91 -20.18 -14.23
CA ILE A 165 4.46 -21.57 -14.37
C ILE A 165 5.22 -22.50 -13.40
N GLU A 166 6.54 -22.36 -13.29
CA GLU A 166 7.39 -23.19 -12.44
C GLU A 166 7.17 -22.96 -10.94
N SER A 167 6.92 -21.72 -10.54
CA SER A 167 6.73 -21.37 -9.13
C SER A 167 5.46 -21.99 -8.53
N GLY A 168 4.43 -22.27 -9.35
CA GLY A 168 3.11 -22.76 -8.93
C GLY A 168 2.33 -21.84 -7.98
N LYS A 169 2.99 -20.84 -7.38
CA LYS A 169 2.48 -19.83 -6.46
C LYS A 169 2.47 -18.48 -7.18
N GLY A 170 1.30 -17.88 -7.34
CA GLY A 170 1.17 -16.56 -7.97
C GLY A 170 0.67 -16.55 -9.41
N MET A 171 0.23 -17.71 -9.96
CA MET A 171 -0.45 -17.73 -11.26
C MET A 171 -1.65 -16.76 -11.29
N ALA A 172 -2.40 -16.66 -10.18
CA ALA A 172 -3.52 -15.73 -10.06
C ALA A 172 -3.08 -14.26 -10.01
N LYS A 173 -2.10 -13.93 -9.16
CA LYS A 173 -1.62 -12.56 -8.96
C LYS A 173 -0.94 -11.97 -10.21
N GLU A 174 -0.12 -12.74 -10.91
CA GLU A 174 0.59 -12.24 -12.10
C GLU A 174 -0.29 -12.14 -13.33
N THR A 175 -1.24 -13.06 -13.53
CA THR A 175 -2.14 -13.02 -14.70
C THR A 175 -3.24 -11.96 -14.59
N GLY A 176 -3.21 -11.06 -13.59
CA GLY A 176 -4.32 -10.15 -13.32
C GLY A 176 -5.61 -10.88 -12.91
N LEU A 177 -5.54 -12.20 -12.69
CA LEU A 177 -6.60 -13.04 -12.16
C LEU A 177 -6.52 -13.08 -10.63
N ALA A 178 -6.19 -11.95 -9.97
CA ALA A 178 -6.07 -11.85 -8.52
C ALA A 178 -7.36 -12.30 -7.79
N PHE A 179 -8.48 -12.37 -8.52
CA PHE A 179 -9.74 -12.93 -8.04
C PHE A 179 -9.73 -14.46 -7.80
N LEU A 180 -8.76 -15.19 -8.36
CA LEU A 180 -8.59 -16.64 -8.18
C LEU A 180 -7.87 -17.02 -6.86
N GLU A 181 -7.29 -16.05 -6.14
CA GLU A 181 -6.66 -16.36 -4.85
C GLU A 181 -7.74 -16.63 -3.78
N PRO A 182 -7.63 -17.75 -3.02
CA PRO A 182 -8.43 -17.92 -1.82
C PRO A 182 -8.09 -16.78 -0.86
N VAL A 183 -9.12 -16.10 -0.38
CA VAL A 183 -8.94 -15.05 0.63
C VAL A 183 -8.56 -15.78 1.92
N GLU A 184 -7.28 -15.76 2.28
CA GLU A 184 -6.86 -16.23 3.60
C GLU A 184 -7.54 -15.37 4.65
N ALA A 185 -8.31 -16.01 5.53
CA ALA A 185 -8.97 -15.33 6.63
C ALA A 185 -7.88 -14.79 7.57
N ALA A 186 -7.56 -13.51 7.46
CA ALA A 186 -6.69 -12.83 8.41
C ALA A 186 -7.36 -12.88 9.80
N ALA A 187 -6.63 -13.37 10.80
CA ALA A 187 -7.09 -13.36 12.19
C ALA A 187 -7.36 -11.92 12.63
N ALA A 188 -8.61 -11.61 12.98
CA ALA A 188 -9.02 -10.29 13.41
C ALA A 188 -8.61 -10.05 14.87
N ASP A 189 -7.56 -9.25 15.08
CA ASP A 189 -7.32 -8.63 16.38
C ASP A 189 -8.39 -7.57 16.61
N THR A 190 -9.27 -7.83 17.59
CA THR A 190 -10.40 -6.98 17.93
C THR A 190 -9.93 -5.82 18.79
N ILE A 191 -9.84 -4.62 18.20
CA ILE A 191 -9.53 -3.38 18.92
C ILE A 191 -10.81 -2.92 19.66
N PRO A 192 -10.78 -2.67 20.99
CA PRO A 192 -11.95 -2.18 21.72
C PRO A 192 -12.30 -0.75 21.31
N SER A 193 -13.59 -0.50 21.04
CA SER A 193 -14.09 0.83 20.70
C SER A 193 -14.07 1.77 21.91
N SER A 194 -13.39 2.92 21.78
CA SER A 194 -13.52 4.04 22.72
C SER A 194 -14.76 4.88 22.39
N PRO A 195 -15.36 5.58 23.37
CA PRO A 195 -16.47 6.48 23.12
C PRO A 195 -16.05 7.58 22.13
N ALA A 196 -16.90 7.81 21.13
CA ALA A 196 -16.67 8.80 20.09
C ALA A 196 -16.48 10.21 20.70
N PRO A 197 -15.53 11.02 20.20
CA PRO A 197 -15.39 12.40 20.62
C PRO A 197 -16.69 13.17 20.35
N ALA A 198 -17.05 14.06 21.28
CA ALA A 198 -18.23 14.91 21.15
C ALA A 198 -17.99 15.95 20.04
N GLY A 199 -18.30 15.58 18.79
CA GLY A 199 -18.22 16.48 17.65
C GLY A 199 -19.15 17.68 17.86
N GLY A 200 -18.59 18.89 17.92
CA GLY A 200 -19.37 20.12 17.87
C GLY A 200 -20.07 20.27 16.52
N VAL A 201 -21.08 21.14 16.45
CA VAL A 201 -21.92 21.38 15.24
C VAL A 201 -21.10 21.81 14.00
N ASN A 202 -19.82 22.14 14.16
CA ASN A 202 -18.90 22.56 13.10
C ASN A 202 -17.69 21.62 12.93
N ASP A 203 -17.79 20.34 13.31
CA ASP A 203 -16.72 19.36 13.13
C ASP A 203 -16.42 19.12 11.62
N PRO A 204 -15.21 19.49 11.13
CA PRO A 204 -14.85 19.34 9.72
C PRO A 204 -14.83 17.88 9.26
N PHE A 205 -14.68 16.90 10.18
CA PHE A 205 -14.68 15.48 9.88
C PHE A 205 -16.08 14.90 9.61
N GLN A 206 -17.14 15.71 9.77
CA GLN A 206 -18.48 15.32 9.30
C GLN A 206 -18.62 15.40 7.78
N LYS A 207 -17.75 16.16 7.11
CA LYS A 207 -17.72 16.27 5.65
C LYS A 207 -16.94 15.09 5.07
N LYS A 208 -17.45 14.49 4.01
CA LYS A 208 -16.76 13.41 3.28
C LYS A 208 -15.57 13.92 2.45
N GLN A 209 -15.61 15.19 2.05
CA GLN A 209 -14.63 15.78 1.15
C GLN A 209 -14.25 17.19 1.62
N TRP A 210 -12.96 17.53 1.49
CA TRP A 210 -12.42 18.88 1.67
C TRP A 210 -11.90 19.39 0.33
N PRO A 211 -12.71 20.19 -0.40
CA PRO A 211 -12.38 20.60 -1.77
C PRO A 211 -11.47 21.84 -1.84
N ASP A 212 -11.38 22.62 -0.75
CA ASP A 212 -10.64 23.88 -0.68
C ASP A 212 -9.61 23.86 0.45
N ASP A 213 -8.73 24.86 0.47
CA ASP A 213 -7.83 25.13 1.59
C ASP A 213 -8.62 25.17 2.91
N LEU A 214 -8.18 24.37 3.88
CA LEU A 214 -8.86 24.22 5.16
C LEU A 214 -7.85 24.30 6.29
N LYS A 215 -8.11 25.22 7.23
CA LYS A 215 -7.36 25.30 8.48
C LYS A 215 -8.21 24.74 9.62
N ILE A 216 -7.75 23.64 10.22
CA ILE A 216 -8.41 23.01 11.37
C ILE A 216 -7.76 23.55 12.64
N GLY A 217 -8.58 24.25 13.44
CA GLY A 217 -8.15 24.83 14.72
C GLY A 217 -7.93 23.78 15.81
N PRO A 218 -7.39 24.19 16.98
CA PRO A 218 -7.12 23.26 18.08
C PRO A 218 -8.41 22.59 18.57
N GLY A 219 -8.30 21.33 18.96
CA GLY A 219 -9.46 20.54 19.40
C GLY A 219 -9.21 19.05 19.31
N VAL A 220 -10.22 18.27 19.66
CA VAL A 220 -10.21 16.81 19.50
C VAL A 220 -11.18 16.45 18.39
N PHE A 221 -10.66 15.85 17.33
CA PHE A 221 -11.41 15.43 16.15
C PHE A 221 -11.24 13.93 15.92
N GLY A 222 -12.21 13.30 15.27
CA GLY A 222 -12.16 11.86 15.05
C GLY A 222 -13.42 11.25 14.45
N GLY A 223 -13.37 9.94 14.24
CA GLY A 223 -14.50 9.12 13.80
C GLY A 223 -14.17 8.25 12.59
N ASN A 224 -14.90 7.13 12.48
CA ASN A 224 -14.65 6.07 11.49
C ASN A 224 -14.99 6.46 10.03
N LYS A 225 -15.12 7.75 9.72
CA LYS A 225 -15.39 8.20 8.35
C LYS A 225 -14.06 8.54 7.69
N GLU A 226 -13.85 7.96 6.52
CA GLU A 226 -12.80 8.41 5.63
C GLU A 226 -13.12 9.83 5.16
N VAL A 227 -12.18 10.73 5.40
CA VAL A 227 -12.22 12.09 4.87
C VAL A 227 -11.23 12.15 3.72
N VAL A 228 -11.73 12.49 2.53
CA VAL A 228 -10.91 12.59 1.33
C VAL A 228 -10.58 14.05 1.03
N VAL A 229 -9.30 14.37 0.96
CA VAL A 229 -8.79 15.64 0.45
C VAL A 229 -8.61 15.49 -1.05
N ILE A 230 -9.45 16.17 -1.83
CA ILE A 230 -9.53 16.01 -3.29
C ILE A 230 -9.47 17.37 -3.95
N LYS A 231 -8.80 17.45 -5.11
CA LYS A 231 -9.15 18.42 -6.13
C LYS A 231 -9.89 17.74 -7.29
N PRO A 232 -11.07 18.23 -7.74
CA PRO A 232 -11.71 17.70 -8.94
C PRO A 232 -10.77 17.79 -10.14
N ALA A 233 -10.67 16.72 -10.93
CA ALA A 233 -9.76 16.59 -12.08
C ALA A 233 -9.90 17.69 -13.15
N GLU A 234 -10.95 18.50 -13.09
CA GLU A 234 -11.29 19.53 -14.07
C GLU A 234 -10.67 20.90 -13.76
N GLU A 235 -10.13 21.14 -12.56
CA GLU A 235 -9.61 22.45 -12.16
C GLU A 235 -8.09 22.53 -12.12
N ARG A 236 -7.47 23.10 -13.16
CA ARG A 236 -6.01 23.37 -13.25
C ARG A 236 -5.52 24.54 -12.36
N GLY A 237 -5.98 24.64 -11.12
CA GLY A 237 -5.51 25.66 -10.14
C GLY A 237 -4.46 25.13 -9.15
N ALA A 238 -4.12 25.92 -8.12
CA ALA A 238 -3.29 25.48 -6.99
C ALA A 238 -3.88 24.24 -6.28
N LEU A 239 -3.00 23.35 -5.81
CA LEU A 239 -3.42 22.16 -5.07
C LEU A 239 -3.95 22.56 -3.68
N PRO A 240 -5.04 21.93 -3.18
CA PRO A 240 -5.60 22.26 -1.88
C PRO A 240 -4.58 21.98 -0.77
N THR A 241 -4.56 22.86 0.23
CA THR A 241 -3.72 22.73 1.42
C THR A 241 -4.58 22.64 2.67
N ILE A 242 -4.45 21.53 3.38
CA ILE A 242 -5.08 21.31 4.69
C ILE A 242 -4.04 21.56 5.77
N GLU A 243 -4.33 22.43 6.71
CA GLU A 243 -3.43 22.79 7.80
C GLU A 243 -4.07 22.42 9.15
N ILE A 244 -3.42 21.50 9.88
CA ILE A 244 -3.74 21.16 11.26
C ILE A 244 -2.86 22.00 12.17
N VAL A 245 -3.47 22.90 12.93
CA VAL A 245 -2.73 23.82 13.80
C VAL A 245 -2.32 23.16 15.13
N PRO A 246 -1.34 23.75 15.85
CA PRO A 246 -0.91 23.26 17.15
C PRO A 246 -2.03 23.03 18.16
N GLY A 247 -1.87 21.97 18.97
CA GLY A 247 -2.85 21.60 20.01
C GLY A 247 -4.03 20.78 19.49
N THR A 248 -3.93 20.25 18.28
CA THR A 248 -4.97 19.39 17.70
C THR A 248 -4.73 17.92 18.02
N VAL A 249 -5.79 17.19 18.35
CA VAL A 249 -5.79 15.74 18.52
C VAL A 249 -6.71 15.13 17.47
N ILE A 250 -6.17 14.27 16.63
CA ILE A 250 -6.91 13.48 15.64
C ILE A 250 -6.91 12.03 16.12
N ARG A 251 -8.09 11.49 16.40
CA ARG A 251 -8.25 10.18 17.03
C ARG A 251 -9.23 9.31 16.27
N ASP A 252 -8.87 8.03 16.07
CA ASP A 252 -9.74 7.02 15.46
C ASP A 252 -10.32 7.54 14.11
N ALA A 253 -9.48 8.19 13.30
CA ALA A 253 -9.86 8.83 12.03
C ALA A 253 -9.20 8.13 10.83
N ALA A 254 -9.86 8.16 9.68
CA ALA A 254 -9.26 7.78 8.40
C ALA A 254 -9.13 9.03 7.51
N LEU A 255 -7.90 9.38 7.15
CA LEU A 255 -7.57 10.54 6.34
C LEU A 255 -6.96 10.05 5.03
N LEU A 256 -7.54 10.46 3.89
CA LEU A 256 -6.99 10.20 2.57
C LEU A 256 -6.63 11.52 1.89
N VAL A 257 -5.35 11.71 1.58
CA VAL A 257 -4.86 12.81 0.75
C VAL A 257 -4.73 12.30 -0.68
N ASP A 258 -5.76 12.50 -1.50
CA ASP A 258 -5.76 12.02 -2.89
C ASP A 258 -4.80 12.87 -3.75
N ASP A 259 -4.98 14.19 -3.67
CA ASP A 259 -4.08 15.19 -4.25
C ASP A 259 -3.94 16.40 -3.30
N GLY A 260 -2.81 17.10 -3.38
CA GLY A 260 -2.51 18.28 -2.57
C GLY A 260 -1.69 18.04 -1.32
N LYS A 261 -1.81 18.95 -0.35
CA LYS A 261 -0.91 19.03 0.81
C LYS A 261 -1.67 18.94 2.11
N PHE A 262 -1.21 18.06 2.99
CA PHE A 262 -1.65 17.99 4.37
C PHE A 262 -0.48 18.39 5.26
N LEU A 263 -0.65 19.47 5.99
CA LEU A 263 0.35 20.05 6.88
C LEU A 263 -0.13 19.90 8.32
N ALA A 264 0.70 19.36 9.20
CA ALA A 264 0.39 19.25 10.62
C ALA A 264 1.53 19.78 11.48
N GLU A 265 1.19 20.57 12.48
CA GLU A 265 2.16 21.09 13.43
C GLU A 265 1.69 20.78 14.86
N ARG A 266 2.59 20.32 15.73
CA ARG A 266 2.36 20.20 17.18
C ARG A 266 1.02 19.54 17.53
N SER A 267 0.74 18.43 16.85
CA SER A 267 -0.53 17.72 16.90
C SER A 267 -0.33 16.24 17.24
N LEU A 268 -1.34 15.62 17.86
CA LEU A 268 -1.35 14.20 18.20
C LEU A 268 -2.31 13.44 17.28
N PHE A 269 -1.79 12.44 16.57
CA PHE A 269 -2.55 11.44 15.85
C PHE A 269 -2.58 10.15 16.68
N ASP A 270 -3.77 9.64 16.99
CA ASP A 270 -3.97 8.48 17.87
C ASP A 270 -4.89 7.47 17.20
N ARG A 271 -4.39 6.25 16.93
CA ARG A 271 -5.13 5.17 16.25
C ARG A 271 -5.80 5.61 14.95
N SER A 272 -5.09 6.43 14.18
CA SER A 272 -5.62 7.00 12.94
C SER A 272 -4.94 6.35 11.73
N ARG A 273 -5.72 6.15 10.67
CA ARG A 273 -5.25 5.69 9.36
C ARG A 273 -4.97 6.91 8.49
N LEU A 274 -3.72 7.07 8.08
CA LEU A 274 -3.23 8.17 7.27
C LEU A 274 -2.84 7.61 5.91
N MET A 275 -3.55 8.04 4.88
CA MET A 275 -3.34 7.61 3.51
C MET A 275 -2.99 8.81 2.64
N VAL A 276 -2.03 8.63 1.75
CA VAL A 276 -1.71 9.59 0.70
C VAL A 276 -1.70 8.82 -0.62
N ASP A 277 -2.50 9.25 -1.60
CA ASP A 277 -2.53 8.70 -2.95
C ASP A 277 -1.64 9.54 -3.90
N LEU A 278 -1.86 9.38 -5.20
CA LEU A 278 -1.00 9.80 -6.27
C LEU A 278 -0.84 11.33 -6.35
N GLY A 279 0.32 11.82 -5.91
CA GLY A 279 0.68 13.24 -5.98
C GLY A 279 0.39 14.02 -4.71
N GLY A 280 -0.31 13.41 -3.76
CA GLY A 280 -0.52 13.95 -2.43
C GLY A 280 0.77 14.03 -1.61
N GLN A 281 0.78 14.93 -0.64
CA GLN A 281 1.89 15.18 0.27
C GLN A 281 1.38 15.29 1.70
N PHE A 282 2.06 14.62 2.63
CA PHE A 282 1.81 14.75 4.06
C PHE A 282 3.09 15.23 4.74
N THR A 283 3.02 16.40 5.35
CA THR A 283 4.15 17.02 6.08
C THR A 283 3.73 17.25 7.51
N ALA A 284 4.53 16.76 8.46
CA ALA A 284 4.31 17.00 9.87
C ALA A 284 5.58 17.45 10.59
N THR A 285 5.41 18.45 11.45
CA THR A 285 6.46 19.00 12.31
C THR A 285 6.01 18.94 13.76
N ASP A 286 6.87 18.48 14.65
CA ASP A 286 6.59 18.43 16.10
C ASP A 286 5.33 17.60 16.46
N CYS A 287 5.02 16.56 15.67
CA CYS A 287 3.82 15.75 15.86
C CYS A 287 4.08 14.44 16.61
N LEU A 288 3.03 13.91 17.23
CA LEU A 288 3.01 12.59 17.85
C LEU A 288 2.09 11.65 17.08
N PHE A 289 2.53 10.43 16.80
CA PHE A 289 1.78 9.39 16.07
C PHE A 289 1.73 8.11 16.90
N ASN A 290 0.58 7.83 17.53
CA ASN A 290 0.39 6.68 18.40
C ASN A 290 -0.49 5.62 17.74
N ALA A 291 0.08 4.45 17.46
CA ALA A 291 -0.61 3.33 16.81
C ALA A 291 -1.33 3.75 15.52
N CYS A 292 -0.67 4.57 14.70
CA CYS A 292 -1.18 5.01 13.40
C CYS A 292 -0.84 4.01 12.30
N ASP A 293 -1.76 3.86 11.37
CA ASP A 293 -1.55 3.11 10.13
C ASP A 293 -1.24 4.10 9.02
N ILE A 294 0.00 4.13 8.55
CA ILE A 294 0.45 5.04 7.49
C ILE A 294 0.62 4.22 6.22
N GLU A 295 0.03 4.63 5.10
CA GLU A 295 0.16 3.87 3.86
C GLU A 295 -0.09 4.71 2.60
N LYS A 296 0.35 4.19 1.46
CA LYS A 296 -0.04 4.72 0.16
C LYS A 296 -1.51 4.35 -0.11
N GLY A 297 -2.38 5.35 -0.25
CA GLY A 297 -3.79 5.17 -0.61
C GLY A 297 -3.98 4.89 -2.11
N GLY A 298 -5.07 4.24 -2.52
CA GLY A 298 -5.45 4.01 -3.92
C GLY A 298 -4.54 3.10 -4.75
N ALA A 299 -4.95 2.81 -5.99
CA ALA A 299 -4.29 1.81 -6.84
C ALA A 299 -3.17 2.38 -7.74
N TRP A 300 -3.20 3.68 -8.02
CA TRP A 300 -2.34 4.29 -9.05
C TRP A 300 -0.93 4.57 -8.55
N THR A 301 0.10 4.29 -9.35
CA THR A 301 1.49 4.55 -8.94
C THR A 301 2.27 5.34 -10.01
N ARG A 302 3.26 6.11 -9.58
CA ARG A 302 4.27 6.75 -10.43
C ARG A 302 5.59 5.98 -10.33
N LYS A 303 6.53 6.29 -11.24
CA LYS A 303 7.85 5.65 -11.31
C LYS A 303 8.64 5.79 -10.00
N PHE A 304 8.63 6.97 -9.39
CA PHE A 304 9.18 7.22 -8.07
C PHE A 304 8.16 8.00 -7.25
N TRP A 305 7.94 7.51 -6.03
CA TRP A 305 7.08 8.06 -4.98
C TRP A 305 5.69 8.52 -5.47
N SER A 306 4.73 7.62 -5.31
CA SER A 306 3.32 7.92 -5.57
C SER A 306 2.75 8.84 -4.49
N SER A 307 3.18 8.64 -3.24
CA SER A 307 2.92 9.51 -2.10
C SER A 307 4.20 10.05 -1.51
N LEU A 308 4.16 11.28 -1.00
CA LEU A 308 5.29 11.93 -0.34
C LEU A 308 4.98 12.20 1.13
N TRP A 309 5.89 11.78 1.99
CA TRP A 309 5.80 11.91 3.44
C TRP A 309 7.03 12.64 3.96
N SER A 310 6.82 13.65 4.78
CA SER A 310 7.89 14.42 5.41
C SER A 310 7.59 14.59 6.89
N PHE A 311 8.52 14.14 7.73
CA PHE A 311 8.39 14.20 9.17
C PHE A 311 9.63 14.87 9.76
N GLU A 312 9.41 15.96 10.48
CA GLU A 312 10.47 16.68 11.17
C GLU A 312 10.17 16.73 12.67
N ASN A 313 11.12 16.33 13.50
CA ASN A 313 10.99 16.37 14.96
C ASN A 313 9.73 15.66 15.50
N CYS A 314 9.31 14.58 14.82
CA CYS A 314 8.11 13.81 15.15
C CYS A 314 8.42 12.57 16.00
N VAL A 315 7.41 12.07 16.71
CA VAL A 315 7.51 10.85 17.51
C VAL A 315 6.46 9.82 17.09
N PHE A 316 6.88 8.58 16.88
CA PHE A 316 6.04 7.47 16.47
C PHE A 316 6.05 6.37 17.54
N ALA A 317 4.93 5.67 17.71
CA ALA A 317 4.87 4.48 18.56
C ALA A 317 3.93 3.43 17.99
N ARG A 318 4.37 2.16 17.98
CA ARG A 318 3.56 0.97 17.68
C ARG A 318 2.86 0.98 16.33
N GLY A 319 3.39 1.74 15.36
CA GLY A 319 2.78 1.92 14.06
C GLY A 319 3.67 2.76 13.16
N PHE A 320 3.78 2.35 11.90
CA PHE A 320 4.55 3.05 10.89
C PHE A 320 4.00 2.73 9.49
N ILE A 321 4.77 3.03 8.45
CA ILE A 321 4.39 2.83 7.05
C ILE A 321 4.25 1.34 6.73
N LYS A 322 3.10 0.95 6.20
CA LYS A 322 2.80 -0.40 5.71
C LYS A 322 2.98 -0.51 4.19
N GLY A 323 3.34 -1.69 3.71
CA GLY A 323 3.46 -1.97 2.27
C GLY A 323 4.49 -1.06 1.59
N TRP A 324 5.64 -0.89 2.26
CA TRP A 324 6.62 0.13 1.96
C TRP A 324 7.46 -0.23 0.73
N THR A 325 7.27 0.50 -0.37
CA THR A 325 8.08 0.33 -1.58
C THR A 325 8.57 1.68 -2.09
N MET A 326 9.78 1.73 -2.64
CA MET A 326 10.37 2.96 -3.22
C MET A 326 9.55 3.53 -4.39
N ARG A 327 8.72 2.69 -5.05
CA ARG A 327 7.77 3.13 -6.08
C ARG A 327 6.60 3.89 -5.48
N ARG A 328 6.12 3.44 -4.32
CA ARG A 328 4.88 3.92 -3.71
C ARG A 328 5.11 5.09 -2.78
N VAL A 329 6.17 5.06 -1.99
CA VAL A 329 6.36 5.95 -0.84
C VAL A 329 7.70 6.66 -0.93
N GLY A 330 7.66 7.99 -1.01
CA GLY A 330 8.80 8.85 -0.72
C GLY A 330 8.72 9.29 0.73
N LEU A 331 9.80 9.11 1.47
CA LEU A 331 9.83 9.35 2.91
C LEU A 331 11.05 10.21 3.27
N LYS A 332 10.80 11.37 3.86
CA LYS A 332 11.82 12.15 4.55
C LYS A 332 11.53 12.14 6.04
N MET A 333 12.51 11.73 6.84
CA MET A 333 12.48 11.80 8.29
C MET A 333 13.74 12.49 8.76
N ASP A 334 13.55 13.50 9.60
CA ASP A 334 14.64 14.27 10.20
C ASP A 334 14.35 14.44 11.70
N ARG A 335 15.33 14.13 12.55
CA ARG A 335 15.24 14.25 14.01
C ARG A 335 14.00 13.60 14.61
N CYS A 336 13.62 12.40 14.15
CA CYS A 336 12.42 11.72 14.66
C CYS A 336 12.76 10.68 15.74
N THR A 337 11.78 10.29 16.57
CA THR A 337 11.92 9.15 17.50
C THR A 337 10.85 8.11 17.24
N ILE A 338 11.21 6.83 17.22
CA ILE A 338 10.29 5.72 16.94
C ILE A 338 10.38 4.67 18.05
N TYR A 339 9.25 4.33 18.66
CA TYR A 339 9.12 3.38 19.76
C TYR A 339 8.37 2.10 19.36
N ASP A 340 8.83 0.95 19.88
CA ASP A 340 8.11 -0.33 19.90
C ASP A 340 7.46 -0.67 18.54
N THR A 341 8.20 -0.49 17.45
CA THR A 341 7.68 -0.63 16.08
C THR A 341 8.38 -1.77 15.35
N THR A 342 7.58 -2.60 14.68
CA THR A 342 8.06 -3.59 13.71
C THR A 342 7.89 -3.00 12.33
N PHE A 343 9.01 -2.88 11.59
CA PHE A 343 8.99 -2.37 10.23
C PHE A 343 8.75 -3.49 9.22
N ASP A 344 7.96 -3.17 8.19
CA ASP A 344 7.87 -3.99 6.98
C ASP A 344 9.19 -3.92 6.19
N THR A 345 9.46 -4.95 5.38
CA THR A 345 10.54 -4.92 4.39
C THR A 345 10.34 -3.76 3.41
N LEU A 346 11.40 -2.98 3.19
CA LEU A 346 11.42 -1.96 2.16
C LEU A 346 11.76 -2.60 0.81
N GLU A 347 10.81 -2.56 -0.11
CA GLU A 347 11.03 -3.04 -1.47
C GLU A 347 11.64 -1.94 -2.35
N TYR A 348 12.84 -2.21 -2.86
CA TYR A 348 13.50 -1.37 -3.86
C TYR A 348 12.98 -1.68 -5.26
N VAL A 349 12.84 -0.65 -6.10
CA VAL A 349 12.42 -0.85 -7.50
C VAL A 349 13.58 -1.38 -8.35
N ALA A 350 14.80 -0.98 -7.98
CA ALA A 350 16.02 -1.40 -8.63
C ALA A 350 17.05 -1.79 -7.56
N ASP A 351 18.33 -1.66 -7.89
CA ASP A 351 19.42 -1.88 -6.95
C ASP A 351 19.39 -0.83 -5.83
N ALA A 352 19.35 -1.27 -4.57
CA ALA A 352 19.28 -0.40 -3.40
C ALA A 352 20.41 0.65 -3.40
N SER A 353 21.60 0.30 -3.87
CA SER A 353 22.74 1.24 -3.99
C SER A 353 22.51 2.40 -4.95
N ASN A 354 21.53 2.28 -5.85
CA ASN A 354 21.12 3.36 -6.76
C ASN A 354 19.89 4.11 -6.26
N GLU A 355 19.21 3.63 -5.23
CA GLU A 355 17.95 4.22 -4.74
C GLU A 355 18.11 4.90 -3.38
N VAL A 356 18.95 4.35 -2.51
CA VAL A 356 19.37 4.99 -1.27
C VAL A 356 20.02 6.34 -1.60
N GLY A 357 19.58 7.40 -0.93
CA GLY A 357 20.09 8.76 -1.12
C GLY A 357 19.52 9.51 -2.33
N LYS A 358 18.50 8.99 -3.02
CA LYS A 358 17.76 9.77 -4.03
C LYS A 358 16.96 10.91 -3.36
N ASP A 359 16.89 12.05 -4.03
CA ASP A 359 16.19 13.28 -3.58
C ASP A 359 14.71 13.07 -3.26
N GLY A 360 14.36 12.72 -2.02
CA GLY A 360 12.98 12.37 -1.67
C GLY A 360 12.85 11.18 -0.75
N PHE A 361 13.95 10.48 -0.47
CA PHE A 361 14.00 9.38 0.46
C PHE A 361 15.22 9.47 1.38
N MET A 362 14.98 9.70 2.67
CA MET A 362 16.03 10.04 3.64
C MET A 362 15.53 9.81 5.07
N ILE A 363 16.31 9.11 5.89
CA ILE A 363 16.03 8.93 7.33
C ILE A 363 17.27 9.36 8.09
N GLU A 364 17.25 10.58 8.58
CA GLU A 364 18.39 11.25 9.20
C GLU A 364 18.12 11.59 10.65
N ASP A 365 19.19 11.58 11.46
CA ASP A 365 19.18 12.00 12.86
C ASP A 365 18.04 11.36 13.69
N THR A 366 17.63 10.15 13.35
CA THR A 366 16.45 9.49 13.91
C THR A 366 16.84 8.47 14.97
N ARG A 367 16.07 8.42 16.06
CA ARG A 367 16.25 7.49 17.18
C ARG A 367 15.21 6.37 17.12
N PHE A 368 15.67 5.13 17.18
CA PHE A 368 14.84 3.94 17.22
C PHE A 368 14.99 3.26 18.58
N VAL A 369 13.87 2.94 19.23
CA VAL A 369 13.84 2.34 20.57
C VAL A 369 12.95 1.10 20.55
N ASN A 370 13.50 -0.06 20.93
CA ASN A 370 12.82 -1.36 20.94
C ASN A 370 12.17 -1.72 19.59
N CYS A 371 12.81 -1.35 18.48
CA CYS A 371 12.26 -1.59 17.14
C CYS A 371 12.80 -2.88 16.51
N ARG A 372 12.01 -3.48 15.64
CA ARG A 372 12.43 -4.60 14.78
C ARG A 372 12.63 -4.08 13.36
N ILE A 373 13.88 -4.04 12.90
CA ILE A 373 14.30 -3.28 11.72
C ILE A 373 14.88 -4.23 10.66
N PRO A 374 14.23 -4.37 9.50
CA PRO A 374 14.79 -5.08 8.36
C PRO A 374 16.05 -4.40 7.82
N LEU A 375 16.97 -5.18 7.28
CA LEU A 375 18.21 -4.67 6.70
C LEU A 375 17.92 -3.73 5.52
N SER A 376 16.88 -4.00 4.73
CA SER A 376 16.40 -3.11 3.67
C SER A 376 16.06 -1.70 4.16
N VAL A 377 15.54 -1.53 5.39
CA VAL A 377 15.27 -0.22 6.00
C VAL A 377 16.54 0.38 6.56
N LEU A 378 17.36 -0.43 7.25
CA LEU A 378 18.58 0.01 7.89
C LEU A 378 19.54 0.72 6.92
N ILE A 379 19.66 0.23 5.68
CA ILE A 379 20.56 0.84 4.69
C ILE A 379 20.14 2.24 4.21
N THR A 380 18.93 2.69 4.57
CA THR A 380 18.42 4.02 4.23
C THR A 380 18.66 5.07 5.31
N THR A 381 19.20 4.66 6.45
CA THR A 381 19.42 5.53 7.60
C THR A 381 20.79 6.21 7.54
N ASP A 382 20.84 7.47 7.98
CA ASP A 382 22.08 8.22 8.15
C ASP A 382 22.11 8.92 9.52
N ASP A 383 23.25 8.84 10.20
CA ASP A 383 23.47 9.33 11.58
C ASP A 383 22.35 8.99 12.62
N CYS A 384 21.71 7.83 12.43
CA CYS A 384 20.67 7.33 13.32
C CYS A 384 21.21 6.59 14.55
N TYR A 385 20.39 6.56 15.61
CA TYR A 385 20.69 5.91 16.90
C TYR A 385 19.70 4.78 17.21
N PHE A 386 20.21 3.62 17.59
CA PHE A 386 19.42 2.40 17.79
C PHE A 386 19.58 1.87 19.22
N GLU A 387 18.46 1.77 19.93
CA GLU A 387 18.38 1.36 21.32
C GLU A 387 17.48 0.14 21.44
N ASN A 388 18.02 -0.96 21.98
CA ASN A 388 17.33 -2.25 22.14
C ASN A 388 16.61 -2.75 20.87
N CYS A 389 17.15 -2.49 19.68
CA CYS A 389 16.60 -2.93 18.41
C CYS A 389 17.04 -4.35 18.04
N GLU A 390 16.16 -5.06 17.33
CA GLU A 390 16.46 -6.30 16.63
C GLU A 390 16.60 -6.01 15.13
N PHE A 391 17.68 -6.49 14.52
CA PHE A 391 17.88 -6.36 13.07
C PHE A 391 17.57 -7.67 12.37
N ILE A 392 16.72 -7.61 11.35
CA ILE A 392 16.28 -8.79 10.58
C ILE A 392 16.96 -8.77 9.22
N ASP A 393 17.53 -9.89 8.81
CA ASP A 393 17.89 -10.11 7.40
C ASP A 393 16.62 -10.48 6.62
N ASP A 394 16.20 -9.59 5.73
CA ASP A 394 15.05 -9.78 4.86
C ASP A 394 15.41 -10.22 3.43
N GLY A 395 16.65 -10.70 3.24
CA GLY A 395 17.04 -11.53 2.11
C GLY A 395 17.34 -10.76 0.82
N GLU A 396 16.81 -11.27 -0.31
CA GLU A 396 17.12 -10.77 -1.65
C GLU A 396 16.59 -9.37 -1.94
N SER A 397 15.84 -8.72 -1.06
CA SER A 397 15.30 -7.36 -1.27
C SER A 397 16.39 -6.31 -1.52
N ILE A 398 17.65 -6.62 -1.19
CA ILE A 398 18.81 -5.74 -1.35
C ILE A 398 19.72 -6.24 -2.48
N LEU A 399 19.15 -6.50 -3.67
CA LEU A 399 19.92 -6.86 -4.85
C LEU A 399 20.80 -5.68 -5.27
N GLY A 400 22.12 -5.89 -5.31
CA GLY A 400 23.00 -4.90 -5.91
C GLY A 400 24.44 -5.33 -6.05
N ASN A 401 25.13 -4.78 -7.06
CA ASN A 401 26.55 -5.10 -7.31
C ASN A 401 27.51 -4.13 -6.61
N ARG A 402 27.01 -3.02 -6.08
CA ARG A 402 27.81 -2.04 -5.36
C ARG A 402 27.75 -2.27 -3.87
N ARG A 403 28.86 -1.94 -3.20
CA ARG A 403 28.94 -2.01 -1.74
C ARG A 403 28.23 -0.82 -1.13
N VAL A 404 27.29 -1.06 -0.21
CA VAL A 404 26.65 0.00 0.58
C VAL A 404 27.27 0.04 1.97
N SER A 405 27.67 1.22 2.41
CA SER A 405 28.24 1.45 3.73
C SER A 405 27.20 2.10 4.62
N VAL A 406 26.93 1.50 5.78
CA VAL A 406 25.98 2.01 6.77
C VAL A 406 26.71 2.21 8.08
N LYS A 407 26.49 3.38 8.69
CA LYS A 407 26.99 3.69 10.01
C LYS A 407 25.89 3.45 11.03
N LEU A 408 26.12 2.52 11.94
CA LEU A 408 25.17 2.13 12.97
C LEU A 408 25.65 2.68 14.32
N THR A 409 24.89 3.56 14.95
CA THR A 409 25.17 3.96 16.34
C THR A 409 24.27 3.20 17.30
N VAL A 410 24.85 2.43 18.22
CA VAL A 410 24.10 1.56 19.16
C VAL A 410 24.40 1.89 20.62
N ASN A 411 23.44 1.61 21.51
CA ASN A 411 23.57 1.84 22.95
C ASN A 411 24.44 0.79 23.67
N GLU A 412 24.45 -0.47 23.23
CA GLU A 412 25.09 -1.57 23.97
C GLU A 412 25.92 -2.52 23.10
N GLU A 413 26.99 -3.09 23.67
CA GLU A 413 27.85 -4.12 23.05
C GLU A 413 27.11 -5.40 22.63
N LYS A 414 25.93 -5.66 23.18
CA LYS A 414 25.24 -6.96 23.08
C LYS A 414 24.15 -7.02 22.03
N GLN A 415 23.86 -5.94 21.31
CA GLN A 415 22.92 -6.03 20.20
C GLN A 415 23.51 -6.93 19.11
N PRO A 416 22.78 -7.98 18.67
CA PRO A 416 23.22 -8.79 17.55
C PRO A 416 23.24 -7.91 16.30
N ILE A 417 24.44 -7.52 15.88
CA ILE A 417 24.64 -6.79 14.62
C ILE A 417 24.28 -7.76 13.49
N PRO A 418 23.46 -7.35 12.50
CA PRO A 418 23.11 -8.23 11.40
C PRO A 418 24.39 -8.75 10.74
N ASN A 419 24.43 -10.06 10.49
CA ASN A 419 25.63 -10.75 10.05
C ASN A 419 25.96 -10.34 8.61
N SER A 420 26.66 -9.21 8.46
CA SER A 420 26.98 -8.57 7.18
C SER A 420 28.06 -9.29 6.37
N GLN A 421 28.33 -10.57 6.64
CA GLN A 421 29.36 -11.37 5.95
C GLN A 421 28.95 -11.81 4.52
N GLY A 422 28.23 -10.95 3.80
CA GLY A 422 28.12 -10.96 2.34
C GLY A 422 28.98 -9.84 1.75
N ALA A 423 29.56 -10.05 0.55
CA ALA A 423 30.52 -9.14 -0.09
C ALA A 423 30.00 -7.71 -0.42
N ARG A 424 28.77 -7.35 -0.04
CA ARG A 424 28.01 -6.20 -0.55
C ARG A 424 27.67 -5.12 0.49
N PHE A 425 27.96 -5.34 1.78
CA PHE A 425 27.72 -4.32 2.81
C PHE A 425 28.96 -4.08 3.68
N SER A 426 29.04 -2.90 4.29
CA SER A 426 29.93 -2.64 5.41
C SER A 426 29.16 -1.89 6.48
N ILE A 427 28.91 -2.54 7.60
CA ILE A 427 28.29 -1.92 8.76
C ILE A 427 29.41 -1.50 9.70
N THR A 428 29.55 -0.20 9.93
CA THR A 428 30.46 0.33 10.95
C THR A 428 29.65 0.64 12.19
N VAL A 429 29.97 0.00 13.30
CA VAL A 429 29.26 0.20 14.56
C VAL A 429 30.02 1.20 15.42
N GLU A 430 29.38 2.31 15.76
CA GLU A 430 29.85 3.26 16.76
C GLU A 430 29.05 3.07 18.06
N GLN A 431 29.77 2.95 19.17
CA GLN A 431 29.15 2.97 20.48
C GLN A 431 29.22 4.38 21.02
N LYS A 432 28.07 4.99 21.30
CA LYS A 432 27.97 6.31 21.92
C LYS A 432 26.98 6.27 23.06
N MET A 433 27.40 6.85 24.18
CA MET A 433 26.56 7.00 25.36
C MET A 433 25.65 8.21 25.14
N MET A 434 24.39 7.98 24.76
CA MET A 434 23.37 8.98 24.42
C MET A 434 23.80 10.06 23.43
N SER A 435 23.27 10.01 22.20
CA SER A 435 23.40 11.10 21.24
C SER A 435 22.22 12.07 21.33
N ASP A 436 22.45 13.32 20.89
CA ASP A 436 21.40 14.34 20.63
C ASP A 436 20.48 13.98 19.43
N THR A 437 20.49 12.70 19.03
CA THR A 437 19.74 12.11 17.92
C THR A 437 18.31 11.83 18.35
N GLY A 438 17.39 12.09 17.43
CA GLY A 438 15.95 11.89 17.59
C GLY A 438 15.19 13.17 17.92
N ALA A 439 13.91 12.98 18.23
CA ALA A 439 12.99 14.08 18.51
C ALA A 439 13.36 14.82 19.80
N ARG A 440 13.38 16.15 19.69
CA ARG A 440 13.59 17.12 20.77
C ARG A 440 12.28 17.65 21.35
N LEU A 441 11.16 17.33 20.71
CA LEU A 441 9.83 17.65 21.21
C LEU A 441 9.61 17.01 22.60
N PRO A 442 9.20 17.77 23.64
CA PRO A 442 8.87 17.20 24.95
C PRO A 442 7.68 16.25 24.87
N HIS A 443 7.91 14.97 25.15
CA HIS A 443 6.90 13.92 25.05
C HIS A 443 7.15 12.82 26.06
N ARG A 444 6.07 12.13 26.42
CA ARG A 444 6.08 10.98 27.31
C ARG A 444 5.56 9.77 26.55
N TYR A 445 6.29 8.65 26.65
CA TYR A 445 5.87 7.36 26.15
C TYR A 445 5.73 6.37 27.31
N GLU A 446 4.50 6.07 27.70
CA GLU A 446 4.22 5.15 28.80
C GLU A 446 3.00 4.26 28.54
N GLY A 447 3.10 2.98 28.88
CA GLY A 447 2.00 2.02 28.68
C GLY A 447 1.55 1.94 27.22
N GLY A 448 2.49 2.12 26.27
CA GLY A 448 2.21 2.18 24.85
C GLY A 448 1.55 3.48 24.39
N ARG A 449 1.41 4.51 25.21
CA ARG A 449 0.73 5.76 24.82
C ARG A 449 1.71 6.90 24.72
N LEU A 450 1.62 7.66 23.63
CA LEU A 450 2.28 8.95 23.47
C LEU A 450 1.39 10.09 23.95
N ALA A 451 2.01 11.05 24.63
CA ALA A 451 1.42 12.33 24.98
C ALA A 451 2.48 13.41 24.98
N PHE A 452 2.09 14.66 24.71
CA PHE A 452 2.96 15.81 24.92
C PHE A 452 3.21 15.99 26.42
N GLU A 453 4.44 16.33 26.81
CA GLU A 453 4.71 16.77 28.18
C GLU A 453 4.16 18.18 28.36
N THR A 454 3.33 18.38 29.38
CA THR A 454 2.92 19.71 29.80
C THR A 454 4.07 20.33 30.59
N SER A 455 4.61 21.45 30.11
CA SER A 455 5.53 22.26 30.90
C SER A 455 4.80 22.68 32.19
N ASN A 456 5.19 22.07 33.32
CA ASN A 456 4.67 22.43 34.64
C ASN A 456 5.21 23.78 35.12
#